data_AF-A0A843SAG8-F1
#
_entry.id   AF-A0A843SAG8-F1
#
_cell.length_a   1.000
_cell.length_b   1.000
_cell.length_c   1.000
_cell.angle_alpha   90.00
_cell.angle_beta   90.00
_cell.angle_gamma   90.00
#
_symmetry.space_group_name_H-M   'P 1'
#
loop_
_entity.id
_entity.type
_entity.pdbx_description
1 polymer ?
#
loop_
_entity_poly.entity_id
_entity_poly.type
_entity_poly.pdbx_seq_one_letter_code
_entity_poly.pdbx_strand_id
1 'polypeptide(L)'
;MARGRPAHPDVLTPAEWRIVHAVRHGMTNREIARRRGISLDAVKFHIDNALGKLGLENRAALRKWHGAPIESAVSRKGASMTTTTSKLGRIGQIARHVTDVSKAVAWYRDVFGLTHLYTFPSPEGDLAFFDCGGTRLFLSRRRQDSPGEQNVLYFSVPDIDVAYDDLQARGVEFISAPHMIHRHQDGTEEWMAFFKDPDGQVLSILSQVKS
;
A
#
# COMPACT_ATOMS: atom_id res chain seq x y z
N MET A 1 41.54 -0.28 2.35
CA MET A 1 40.50 0.70 1.98
C MET A 1 39.19 -0.05 1.78
N ALA A 2 38.35 -0.15 2.81
CA ALA A 2 37.06 -0.84 2.69
C ALA A 2 36.14 -0.03 1.77
N ARG A 3 35.76 -0.58 0.61
CA ARG A 3 34.70 -0.03 -0.26
C ARG A 3 33.34 -0.25 0.41
N GLY A 4 33.03 0.54 1.42
CA GLY A 4 31.70 0.61 2.03
C GLY A 4 30.95 1.83 1.51
N ARG A 5 29.67 1.68 1.14
CA ARG A 5 28.76 2.81 0.90
C ARG A 5 28.73 3.66 2.19
N PRO A 6 28.73 5.01 2.10
CA PRO A 6 28.61 5.88 3.28
C PRO A 6 27.40 5.48 4.14
N ALA A 7 27.53 5.67 5.46
CA ALA A 7 26.47 5.40 6.41
C ALA A 7 25.20 6.16 6.00
N HIS A 8 24.09 5.45 5.82
CA HIS A 8 22.80 6.05 5.54
C HIS A 8 22.14 6.43 6.87
N PRO A 9 21.49 7.61 7.01
CA PRO A 9 20.91 8.06 8.27
C PRO A 9 19.73 7.19 8.76
N ASP A 10 19.10 6.47 7.84
CA ASP A 10 18.02 5.52 8.11
C ASP A 10 18.57 4.08 8.29
N VAL A 11 17.87 3.26 9.08
CA VAL A 11 18.15 1.84 9.31
C VAL A 11 18.25 1.08 7.98
N LEU A 12 17.40 1.41 7.01
CA LEU A 12 17.44 0.86 5.67
C LEU A 12 17.86 1.91 4.63
N THR A 13 18.61 1.47 3.63
CA THR A 13 18.94 2.28 2.47
C THR A 13 17.72 2.43 1.55
N PRO A 14 17.70 3.43 0.63
CA PRO A 14 16.59 3.62 -0.29
C PRO A 14 16.36 2.41 -1.20
N ALA A 15 17.41 1.64 -1.52
CA ALA A 15 17.27 0.41 -2.29
C ALA A 15 16.58 -0.69 -1.46
N GLU A 16 16.95 -0.85 -0.20
CA GLU A 16 16.32 -1.82 0.71
C GLU A 16 14.86 -1.44 0.98
N TRP A 17 14.56 -0.17 1.24
CA TRP A 17 13.18 0.33 1.39
C TRP A 17 12.31 0.02 0.17
N ARG A 18 12.83 0.23 -1.05
CA ARG A 18 12.12 -0.13 -2.28
C ARG A 18 11.78 -1.62 -2.38
N ILE A 19 12.62 -2.48 -1.80
CA ILE A 19 12.41 -3.92 -1.74
C ILE A 19 11.39 -4.25 -0.64
N VAL A 20 11.53 -3.68 0.56
CA VAL A 20 10.57 -3.85 1.67
C VAL A 20 9.16 -3.46 1.25
N HIS A 21 8.97 -2.31 0.62
CA HIS A 21 7.66 -1.91 0.10
C HIS A 21 7.13 -2.93 -0.92
N ALA A 22 7.97 -3.42 -1.83
CA ALA A 22 7.55 -4.43 -2.80
C ALA A 22 7.18 -5.78 -2.15
N VAL A 23 7.87 -6.17 -1.05
CA VAL A 23 7.48 -7.32 -0.22
C VAL A 23 6.11 -7.09 0.43
N ARG A 24 5.85 -5.89 0.97
CA ARG A 24 4.56 -5.53 1.59
C ARG A 24 3.40 -5.49 0.59
N HIS A 25 3.67 -5.11 -0.66
CA HIS A 25 2.74 -5.28 -1.79
C HIS A 25 2.51 -6.75 -2.19
N GLY A 26 3.23 -7.70 -1.59
CA GLY A 26 3.09 -9.12 -1.86
C GLY A 26 3.76 -9.62 -3.13
N MET A 27 4.60 -8.81 -3.77
CA MET A 27 5.33 -9.21 -4.98
C MET A 27 6.27 -10.38 -4.69
N THR A 28 6.42 -11.28 -5.65
CA THR A 28 7.45 -12.33 -5.66
C THR A 28 8.81 -11.74 -6.03
N ASN A 29 9.91 -12.42 -5.69
CA ASN A 29 11.25 -11.96 -6.06
C ASN A 29 11.40 -11.74 -7.57
N ARG A 30 10.72 -12.56 -8.39
CA ARG A 30 10.73 -12.45 -9.86
C ARG A 30 9.99 -11.21 -10.35
N GLU A 31 8.86 -10.87 -9.75
CA GLU A 31 8.14 -9.64 -10.07
C GLU A 31 8.92 -8.41 -9.65
N ILE A 32 9.53 -8.44 -8.45
CA ILE A 32 10.40 -7.36 -7.97
C ILE A 32 11.57 -7.14 -8.92
N ALA A 33 12.29 -8.20 -9.29
CA ALA A 33 13.42 -8.14 -10.22
C ALA A 33 13.00 -7.52 -11.57
N ARG A 34 11.91 -8.02 -12.16
CA ARG A 34 11.36 -7.53 -13.42
C ARG A 34 10.98 -6.06 -13.35
N ARG A 35 10.22 -5.66 -12.32
CA ARG A 35 9.69 -4.30 -12.16
C ARG A 35 10.77 -3.27 -11.85
N ARG A 36 11.88 -3.70 -11.22
CA ARG A 36 13.00 -2.83 -10.83
C ARG A 36 14.16 -2.85 -11.82
N GLY A 37 14.17 -3.76 -12.80
CA GLY A 37 15.27 -3.91 -13.76
C GLY A 37 16.57 -4.41 -13.11
N ILE A 38 16.48 -5.27 -12.09
CA ILE A 38 17.64 -5.85 -11.39
C ILE A 38 17.59 -7.39 -11.39
N SER A 39 18.71 -8.05 -11.10
CA SER A 39 18.78 -9.52 -11.06
C SER A 39 18.01 -10.12 -9.87
N LEU A 40 17.59 -11.39 -10.00
CA LEU A 40 16.98 -12.14 -8.90
C LEU A 40 17.88 -12.21 -7.67
N ASP A 41 19.19 -12.35 -7.87
CA ASP A 41 20.15 -12.43 -6.77
C ASP A 41 20.35 -11.08 -6.09
N ALA A 42 20.27 -9.96 -6.84
CA ALA A 42 20.23 -8.63 -6.24
C ALA A 42 18.99 -8.45 -5.34
N VAL A 43 17.83 -8.98 -5.74
CA VAL A 43 16.62 -8.95 -4.91
C VAL A 43 16.82 -9.76 -3.61
N LYS A 44 17.33 -10.99 -3.71
CA LYS A 44 17.63 -11.84 -2.53
C LYS A 44 18.59 -11.12 -1.58
N PHE A 45 19.69 -10.59 -2.11
CA PHE A 45 20.68 -9.85 -1.36
C PHE A 45 20.08 -8.66 -0.60
N HIS A 46 19.21 -7.86 -1.24
CA HIS A 46 18.54 -6.76 -0.56
C HIS A 46 17.54 -7.22 0.51
N ILE A 47 16.87 -8.37 0.32
CA ILE A 47 16.00 -8.96 1.34
C ILE A 47 16.85 -9.38 2.54
N ASP A 48 17.93 -10.12 2.32
CA ASP A 48 18.78 -10.64 3.39
C ASP A 48 19.42 -9.51 4.21
N ASN A 49 19.89 -8.45 3.54
CA ASN A 49 20.38 -7.25 4.23
C ASN A 49 19.29 -6.56 5.06
N ALA A 50 18.08 -6.43 4.52
CA ALA A 50 16.98 -5.83 5.27
C ALA A 50 16.58 -6.68 6.48
N LEU A 51 16.53 -8.01 6.34
CA LEU A 51 16.27 -8.94 7.44
C LEU A 51 17.33 -8.81 8.55
N GLY A 52 18.62 -8.83 8.18
CA GLY A 52 19.72 -8.70 9.13
C GLY A 52 19.72 -7.37 9.87
N LYS A 53 19.43 -6.25 9.17
CA LYS A 53 19.37 -4.91 9.77
C LYS A 53 18.18 -4.72 10.70
N LEU A 54 17.07 -5.41 10.45
CA LEU A 54 15.85 -5.32 11.23
C LEU A 54 15.72 -6.40 12.31
N GLY A 55 16.65 -7.36 12.36
CA GLY A 55 16.56 -8.51 13.26
C GLY A 55 15.37 -9.43 12.98
N LEU A 56 14.96 -9.53 11.70
CA LEU A 56 13.81 -10.33 11.29
C LEU A 56 14.26 -11.67 10.73
N GLU A 57 13.53 -12.73 11.06
CA GLU A 57 13.94 -14.09 10.71
C GLU A 57 13.70 -14.45 9.23
N ASN A 58 12.68 -13.88 8.61
CA ASN A 58 12.24 -14.31 7.29
C ASN A 58 11.41 -13.25 6.53
N ARG A 59 11.19 -13.52 5.24
CA ARG A 59 10.37 -12.68 4.34
C ARG A 59 8.95 -12.43 4.86
N ALA A 60 8.34 -13.40 5.55
CA ALA A 60 6.99 -13.24 6.08
C ALA A 60 6.98 -12.22 7.23
N ALA A 61 7.97 -12.27 8.12
CA ALA A 61 8.17 -11.24 9.13
C ALA A 61 8.43 -9.86 8.50
N LEU A 62 9.25 -9.79 7.44
CA LEU A 62 9.48 -8.54 6.69
C LEU A 62 8.21 -7.94 6.07
N ARG A 63 7.27 -8.78 5.65
CA ARG A 63 5.96 -8.36 5.12
C ARG A 63 5.06 -7.74 6.19
N LYS A 64 5.23 -8.12 7.47
CA LYS A 64 4.43 -7.65 8.61
C LYS A 64 5.11 -6.53 9.42
N TRP A 65 6.42 -6.35 9.27
CA TRP A 65 7.15 -5.28 9.94
C TRP A 65 6.64 -3.91 9.46
N HIS A 66 6.29 -2.99 10.36
CA HIS A 66 5.54 -1.76 10.05
C HIS A 66 6.38 -0.47 9.93
N GLY A 67 7.71 -0.51 10.10
CA GLY A 67 8.51 0.72 10.02
C GLY A 67 8.37 1.49 8.69
N ALA A 68 8.66 2.78 8.71
CA ALA A 68 8.65 3.66 7.55
C ALA A 68 9.99 4.42 7.41
N PRO A 69 10.37 4.85 6.19
CA PRO A 69 11.59 5.63 6.00
C PRO A 69 11.58 6.89 6.85
N ILE A 70 12.72 7.29 7.43
CA ILE A 70 12.79 8.46 8.35
C ILE A 70 12.29 9.77 7.71
N GLU A 71 12.41 9.87 6.39
CA GLU A 71 11.94 11.01 5.60
C GLU A 71 10.43 10.97 5.31
N SER A 72 9.74 9.87 5.61
CA SER A 72 8.29 9.75 5.41
C SER A 72 7.52 10.62 6.40
N ALA A 73 6.43 11.19 5.91
CA ALA A 73 5.50 11.97 6.72
C ALA A 73 4.88 11.14 7.87
N VAL A 74 4.76 9.83 7.68
CA VAL A 74 4.25 8.89 8.68
C VAL A 74 5.24 8.75 9.85
N SER A 75 6.54 8.61 9.57
CA SER A 75 7.59 8.56 10.59
C SER A 75 7.70 9.84 11.43
N ARG A 76 7.36 11.00 10.87
CA ARG A 76 7.36 12.29 11.59
C ARG A 76 6.21 12.42 12.60
N LYS A 77 5.10 11.70 12.43
CA LYS A 77 3.96 11.72 13.37
C LYS A 77 4.07 10.69 14.50
N GLY A 78 4.85 9.62 14.31
CA GLY A 78 4.96 8.49 15.23
C GLY A 78 5.70 8.72 16.56
N ALA A 79 6.07 9.95 16.93
CA ALA A 79 6.85 10.22 18.14
C ALA A 79 6.04 10.27 19.47
N SER A 80 4.73 10.01 19.45
CA SER A 80 3.92 9.99 20.68
C SER A 80 3.40 8.59 20.99
N MET A 81 4.16 7.83 21.79
CA MET A 81 3.72 6.61 22.44
C MET A 81 2.70 6.93 23.56
N THR A 82 1.49 7.27 23.15
CA THR A 82 0.31 7.31 24.02
C THR A 82 -0.75 6.43 23.38
N THR A 83 -1.18 5.39 24.10
CA THR A 83 -2.21 4.42 23.73
C THR A 83 -3.50 5.16 23.36
N THR A 84 -3.63 5.56 22.11
CA THR A 84 -4.75 6.35 21.60
C THR A 84 -5.52 5.44 20.67
N THR A 85 -6.73 5.04 21.07
CA THR A 85 -7.64 4.30 20.20
C THR A 85 -7.85 5.08 18.91
N SER A 86 -7.54 4.48 17.77
CA SER A 86 -7.71 5.14 16.48
C SER A 86 -9.17 5.07 16.06
N LYS A 87 -9.80 6.23 15.86
CA LYS A 87 -11.17 6.30 15.36
C LYS A 87 -11.18 6.06 13.85
N LEU A 88 -11.92 5.04 13.40
CA LEU A 88 -12.21 4.85 11.98
C LEU A 88 -13.01 6.05 11.45
N GLY A 89 -12.58 6.56 10.30
CA GLY A 89 -13.29 7.59 9.55
C GLY A 89 -14.29 7.02 8.55
N ARG A 90 -14.63 7.84 7.55
CA ARG A 90 -15.54 7.45 6.46
C ARG A 90 -14.93 6.39 5.54
N ILE A 91 -15.76 5.79 4.69
CA ILE A 91 -15.25 5.08 3.51
C ILE A 91 -14.56 6.13 2.62
N GLY A 92 -13.25 6.03 2.49
CA GLY A 92 -12.45 6.95 1.68
C GLY A 92 -12.35 6.48 0.23
N GLN A 93 -12.40 5.17 0.01
CA GLN A 93 -12.38 4.58 -1.33
C GLN A 93 -13.18 3.27 -1.38
N ILE A 94 -13.76 2.99 -2.55
CA ILE A 94 -14.30 1.69 -2.92
C ILE A 94 -13.57 1.26 -4.19
N ALA A 95 -12.92 0.09 -4.17
CA ALA A 95 -12.37 -0.51 -5.38
C ALA A 95 -13.36 -1.51 -5.97
N ARG A 96 -13.56 -1.44 -7.28
CA ARG A 96 -14.47 -2.30 -8.02
C ARG A 96 -13.82 -2.79 -9.30
N HIS A 97 -13.97 -4.07 -9.56
CA HIS A 97 -13.57 -4.65 -10.84
C HIS A 97 -14.61 -4.43 -11.92
N VAL A 98 -14.15 -4.13 -13.13
CA VAL A 98 -14.97 -4.00 -14.33
C VAL A 98 -14.37 -4.85 -15.46
N THR A 99 -15.21 -5.30 -16.38
CA THR A 99 -14.75 -6.12 -17.51
C THR A 99 -13.99 -5.30 -18.57
N ASP A 100 -14.31 -4.01 -18.68
CA ASP A 100 -13.74 -3.06 -19.63
C ASP A 100 -13.74 -1.67 -18.99
N VAL A 101 -12.54 -1.16 -18.70
CA VAL A 101 -12.36 0.11 -17.97
C VAL A 101 -12.76 1.30 -18.84
N SER A 102 -12.43 1.28 -20.13
CA SER A 102 -12.79 2.35 -21.06
C SER A 102 -14.30 2.48 -21.23
N LYS A 103 -15.01 1.36 -21.37
CA LYS A 103 -16.48 1.36 -21.41
C LYS A 103 -17.09 1.83 -20.09
N ALA A 104 -16.54 1.37 -18.96
CA ALA A 104 -17.01 1.79 -17.65
C ALA A 104 -16.79 3.31 -17.46
N VAL A 105 -15.65 3.85 -17.89
CA VAL A 105 -15.36 5.28 -17.78
C VAL A 105 -16.36 6.11 -18.57
N ALA A 106 -16.62 5.75 -19.83
CA ALA A 106 -17.60 6.44 -20.65
C ALA A 106 -18.99 6.43 -19.99
N TRP A 107 -19.42 5.27 -19.46
CA TRP A 107 -20.73 5.18 -18.81
C TRP A 107 -20.80 5.98 -17.49
N TYR A 108 -19.83 5.80 -16.58
CA TYR A 108 -19.83 6.47 -15.28
C TYR A 108 -19.70 7.99 -15.41
N ARG A 109 -18.91 8.47 -16.37
CA ARG A 109 -18.72 9.90 -16.63
C ARG A 109 -19.88 10.50 -17.42
N ASP A 110 -20.19 9.94 -18.59
CA ASP A 110 -21.04 10.61 -19.58
C ASP A 110 -22.53 10.30 -19.37
N VAL A 111 -22.86 9.11 -18.86
CA VAL A 111 -24.25 8.68 -18.64
C VAL A 111 -24.65 8.88 -17.19
N PHE A 112 -23.84 8.41 -16.25
CA PHE A 112 -24.16 8.47 -14.83
C PHE A 112 -23.77 9.80 -14.18
N GLY A 113 -22.88 10.58 -14.81
CA GLY A 113 -22.55 11.95 -14.40
C GLY A 113 -21.56 12.06 -13.23
N LEU A 114 -20.79 11.02 -12.93
CA LEU A 114 -19.75 11.12 -11.90
C LEU A 114 -18.57 11.95 -12.37
N THR A 115 -17.98 12.69 -11.44
CA THR A 115 -16.74 13.42 -11.68
C THR A 115 -15.59 12.43 -11.87
N HIS A 116 -15.16 12.28 -13.12
CA HIS A 116 -13.94 11.54 -13.45
C HIS A 116 -12.72 12.31 -12.97
N LEU A 117 -11.84 11.66 -12.21
CA LEU A 117 -10.63 12.27 -11.67
C LEU A 117 -9.46 12.06 -12.62
N TYR A 118 -9.15 10.80 -12.95
CA TYR A 118 -8.07 10.44 -13.86
C TYR A 118 -8.16 8.97 -14.28
N THR A 119 -7.57 8.67 -15.43
CA THR A 119 -7.31 7.30 -15.91
C THR A 119 -5.84 7.21 -16.31
N PHE A 120 -5.16 6.12 -15.94
CA PHE A 120 -3.81 5.87 -16.42
C PHE A 120 -3.59 4.39 -16.73
N PRO A 121 -2.71 4.09 -17.71
CA PRO A 121 -2.39 2.71 -18.07
C PRO A 121 -1.55 2.05 -16.98
N SER A 122 -1.78 0.75 -16.76
CA SER A 122 -0.94 -0.09 -15.91
C SER A 122 -0.62 -1.40 -16.60
N PRO A 123 0.44 -2.13 -16.17
CA PRO A 123 0.74 -3.46 -16.69
C PRO A 123 -0.42 -4.47 -16.57
N GLU A 124 -1.35 -4.22 -15.65
CA GLU A 124 -2.50 -5.08 -15.34
C GLU A 124 -3.79 -4.61 -16.03
N GLY A 125 -3.72 -3.54 -16.83
CA GLY A 125 -4.84 -2.86 -17.47
C GLY A 125 -5.04 -1.44 -16.94
N ASP A 126 -5.84 -0.65 -17.64
CA ASP A 126 -6.11 0.74 -17.25
C ASP A 126 -6.76 0.81 -15.86
N LEU A 127 -6.41 1.85 -15.11
CA LEU A 127 -6.95 2.15 -13.80
C LEU A 127 -7.68 3.49 -13.88
N ALA A 128 -8.93 3.56 -13.41
CA ALA A 128 -9.74 4.77 -13.46
C ALA A 128 -10.30 5.15 -12.09
N PHE A 129 -10.41 6.45 -11.84
CA PHE A 129 -10.81 7.00 -10.54
C PHE A 129 -11.91 8.04 -10.73
N PHE A 130 -12.91 8.00 -9.86
CA PHE A 130 -14.03 8.95 -9.81
C PHE A 130 -14.20 9.50 -8.39
N ASP A 131 -14.69 10.73 -8.29
CA ASP A 131 -15.20 11.28 -7.05
C ASP A 131 -16.71 11.02 -6.93
N CYS A 132 -17.10 10.48 -5.78
CA CYS A 132 -18.49 10.25 -5.38
C CYS A 132 -18.77 11.02 -4.09
N GLY A 133 -18.66 12.36 -4.12
CA GLY A 133 -18.92 13.21 -2.96
C GLY A 133 -17.86 13.04 -1.88
N GLY A 134 -16.60 13.01 -2.28
CA GLY A 134 -15.45 12.75 -1.43
C GLY A 134 -15.05 11.27 -1.37
N THR A 135 -15.93 10.32 -1.66
CA THR A 135 -15.56 8.88 -1.69
C THR A 135 -14.97 8.55 -3.05
N ARG A 136 -13.76 8.00 -3.10
CA ARG A 136 -13.11 7.63 -4.36
C ARG A 136 -13.64 6.29 -4.88
N LEU A 137 -14.23 6.25 -6.06
CA LEU A 137 -14.50 5.00 -6.76
C LEU A 137 -13.29 4.66 -7.64
N PHE A 138 -12.63 3.56 -7.33
CA PHE A 138 -11.48 3.03 -8.07
C PHE A 138 -11.94 1.85 -8.94
N LEU A 139 -11.77 1.96 -10.25
CA LEU A 139 -12.06 0.91 -11.22
C LEU A 139 -10.78 0.30 -11.76
N SER A 140 -10.73 -1.03 -11.76
CA SER A 140 -9.66 -1.82 -12.39
C SER A 140 -10.25 -2.97 -13.18
N ARG A 141 -9.49 -3.50 -14.15
CA ARG A 141 -9.94 -4.64 -14.93
C ARG A 141 -10.02 -5.89 -14.05
N ARG A 142 -11.13 -6.63 -14.16
CA ARG A 142 -11.28 -7.98 -13.58
C ARG A 142 -10.14 -8.88 -14.07
N ARG A 143 -9.45 -9.50 -13.12
CA ARG A 143 -8.49 -10.56 -13.43
C ARG A 143 -9.19 -11.91 -13.58
N GLN A 144 -8.83 -12.64 -14.63
CA GLN A 144 -9.50 -13.89 -15.01
C GLN A 144 -9.32 -15.02 -13.98
N ASP A 145 -8.28 -14.93 -13.15
CA ASP A 145 -7.88 -15.89 -12.12
C ASP A 145 -8.32 -15.50 -10.70
N SER A 146 -9.17 -14.47 -10.55
CA SER A 146 -9.69 -14.04 -9.24
C SER A 146 -11.08 -14.62 -8.97
N PRO A 147 -11.22 -15.60 -8.03
CA PRO A 147 -12.52 -16.15 -7.65
C PRO A 147 -13.30 -15.10 -6.86
N GLY A 148 -14.59 -14.89 -7.21
CA GLY A 148 -15.55 -14.13 -6.40
C GLY A 148 -15.17 -12.67 -6.15
N GLU A 149 -15.30 -11.81 -7.16
CA GLU A 149 -15.04 -10.37 -7.00
C GLU A 149 -16.12 -9.68 -6.15
N GLN A 150 -15.70 -9.12 -5.03
CA GLN A 150 -16.49 -8.12 -4.31
C GLN A 150 -15.71 -6.80 -4.23
N ASN A 151 -16.45 -5.71 -4.02
CA ASN A 151 -15.86 -4.39 -3.87
C ASN A 151 -14.96 -4.37 -2.62
N VAL A 152 -13.75 -3.84 -2.72
CA VAL A 152 -12.90 -3.62 -1.55
C VAL A 152 -13.26 -2.27 -0.95
N LEU A 153 -13.64 -2.28 0.33
CA LEU A 153 -13.91 -1.06 1.09
C LEU A 153 -12.63 -0.59 1.78
N TYR A 154 -12.34 0.70 1.65
CA TYR A 154 -11.20 1.35 2.28
C TYR A 154 -11.69 2.38 3.29
N PHE A 155 -11.40 2.16 4.56
CA PHE A 155 -11.76 3.05 5.66
C PHE A 155 -10.65 4.06 5.91
N SER A 156 -10.97 5.36 5.90
CA SER A 156 -9.99 6.40 6.19
C SER A 156 -9.59 6.38 7.66
N VAL A 157 -8.31 6.51 7.97
CA VAL A 157 -7.79 6.67 9.34
C VAL A 157 -6.87 7.89 9.44
N PRO A 158 -6.90 8.63 10.56
CA PRO A 158 -6.06 9.83 10.73
C PRO A 158 -4.56 9.53 10.72
N ASP A 159 -4.19 8.38 11.30
CA ASP A 159 -2.83 7.87 11.38
C ASP A 159 -2.87 6.35 11.15
N ILE A 160 -2.11 5.88 10.16
CA ILE A 160 -2.19 4.49 9.73
C ILE A 160 -1.43 3.54 10.65
N ASP A 161 -0.36 4.00 11.30
CA ASP A 161 0.43 3.16 12.20
C ASP A 161 -0.33 2.97 13.51
N VAL A 162 -0.88 4.05 14.07
CA VAL A 162 -1.73 3.98 15.28
C VAL A 162 -2.97 3.11 15.02
N ALA A 163 -3.61 3.25 13.84
CA ALA A 163 -4.75 2.41 13.48
C ALA A 163 -4.37 0.94 13.29
N TYR A 164 -3.21 0.67 12.70
CA TYR A 164 -2.71 -0.68 12.49
C TYR A 164 -2.50 -1.40 13.82
N ASP A 165 -1.80 -0.76 14.76
CA ASP A 165 -1.51 -1.31 16.09
C ASP A 165 -2.80 -1.52 16.90
N ASP A 166 -3.70 -0.52 16.92
CA ASP A 166 -5.01 -0.62 17.62
C ASP A 166 -5.88 -1.74 17.03
N LEU A 167 -5.97 -1.86 15.71
CA LEU A 167 -6.73 -2.94 15.06
C LEU A 167 -6.10 -4.32 15.33
N GLN A 168 -4.78 -4.43 15.28
CA GLN A 168 -4.07 -5.68 15.56
C GLN A 168 -4.27 -6.12 17.02
N ALA A 169 -4.19 -5.19 17.98
CA ALA A 169 -4.48 -5.47 19.39
C ALA A 169 -5.92 -5.95 19.64
N ARG A 170 -6.86 -5.57 18.76
CA ARG A 170 -8.25 -6.06 18.76
C ARG A 170 -8.49 -7.36 17.98
N GLY A 171 -7.43 -7.98 17.45
CA GLY A 171 -7.51 -9.27 16.76
C GLY A 171 -7.65 -9.19 15.24
N VAL A 172 -7.48 -8.01 14.62
CA VAL A 172 -7.45 -7.94 13.15
C VAL A 172 -6.14 -8.51 12.61
N GLU A 173 -6.27 -9.55 11.79
CA GLU A 173 -5.14 -10.14 11.08
C GLU A 173 -4.90 -9.44 9.74
N PHE A 174 -3.97 -8.49 9.74
CA PHE A 174 -3.55 -7.82 8.50
C PHE A 174 -2.80 -8.75 7.58
N ILE A 175 -3.03 -8.65 6.28
CA ILE A 175 -2.31 -9.35 5.20
C ILE A 175 -0.86 -8.86 5.11
N SER A 176 -0.63 -7.55 5.23
CA SER A 176 0.69 -6.91 5.30
C SER A 176 0.65 -5.64 6.14
N ALA A 177 1.82 -5.21 6.62
CA ALA A 177 1.97 -3.94 7.33
C ALA A 177 1.63 -2.73 6.42
N PRO A 178 1.38 -1.54 7.01
CA PRO A 178 1.19 -0.32 6.25
C PRO A 178 2.34 -0.07 5.28
N HIS A 179 1.99 0.34 4.06
CA HIS A 179 2.98 0.69 3.05
C HIS A 179 2.46 1.80 2.13
N MET A 180 3.39 2.64 1.70
CA MET A 180 3.11 3.72 0.76
C MET A 180 2.76 3.14 -0.61
N ILE A 181 1.57 3.47 -1.10
CA ILE A 181 1.07 3.10 -2.41
C ILE A 181 1.51 4.11 -3.46
N HIS A 182 1.45 5.40 -3.11
CA HIS A 182 1.79 6.49 -4.00
C HIS A 182 2.28 7.72 -3.24
N ARG A 183 3.16 8.49 -3.86
CA ARG A 183 3.51 9.85 -3.43
C ARG A 183 3.14 10.80 -4.56
N HIS A 184 2.20 11.69 -4.29
CA HIS A 184 1.71 12.72 -5.20
C HIS A 184 2.74 13.82 -5.42
N GLN A 185 2.59 14.59 -6.49
CA GLN A 185 3.51 15.69 -6.83
C GLN A 185 3.54 16.80 -5.77
N ASP A 186 2.46 16.97 -5.02
CA ASP A 186 2.32 17.96 -3.95
C ASP A 186 2.92 17.50 -2.60
N GLY A 187 3.56 16.33 -2.58
CA GLY A 187 4.14 15.73 -1.38
C GLY A 187 3.15 14.90 -0.55
N THR A 188 1.89 14.76 -0.97
CA THR A 188 0.93 13.89 -0.27
C THR A 188 1.30 12.42 -0.47
N GLU A 189 1.40 11.66 0.62
CA GLU A 189 1.65 10.22 0.61
C GLU A 189 0.35 9.47 0.86
N GLU A 190 0.04 8.47 0.02
CA GLU A 190 -1.05 7.52 0.24
C GLU A 190 -0.49 6.24 0.84
N TRP A 191 -0.97 5.89 2.03
CA TRP A 191 -0.62 4.66 2.74
C TRP A 191 -1.84 3.76 2.88
N MET A 192 -1.63 2.45 2.77
CA MET A 192 -2.68 1.46 2.95
C MET A 192 -2.18 0.22 3.71
N ALA A 193 -3.10 -0.43 4.42
CA ALA A 193 -2.93 -1.77 4.96
C ALA A 193 -4.20 -2.58 4.68
N PHE A 194 -4.05 -3.87 4.37
CA PHE A 194 -5.13 -4.76 3.96
C PHE A 194 -5.30 -5.89 4.96
N PHE A 195 -6.53 -6.33 5.20
CA PHE A 195 -6.87 -7.42 6.10
C PHE A 195 -8.09 -8.17 5.58
N LYS A 196 -8.44 -9.31 6.18
CA LYS A 196 -9.67 -10.04 5.88
C LYS A 196 -10.69 -9.88 7.00
N ASP A 197 -11.96 -9.79 6.65
CA ASP A 197 -13.06 -9.93 7.59
C ASP A 197 -13.36 -11.42 7.90
N PRO A 198 -14.32 -11.74 8.80
CA PRO A 198 -14.67 -13.12 9.14
C PRO A 198 -15.15 -13.97 7.95
N ASP A 199 -15.69 -13.36 6.90
CA ASP A 199 -16.14 -14.03 5.68
C ASP A 199 -15.00 -14.20 4.66
N GLY A 200 -13.79 -13.75 5.00
CA GLY A 200 -12.60 -13.83 4.16
C GLY A 200 -12.47 -12.68 3.15
N GLN A 201 -13.34 -11.66 3.23
CA GLN A 201 -13.37 -10.53 2.31
C GLN A 201 -12.28 -9.53 2.64
N VAL A 202 -11.60 -9.05 1.60
CA VAL A 202 -10.51 -8.10 1.76
C VAL A 202 -11.08 -6.71 2.04
N LEU A 203 -10.66 -6.14 3.16
CA LEU A 203 -10.89 -4.75 3.55
C LEU A 203 -9.56 -4.02 3.68
N SER A 204 -9.60 -2.69 3.76
CA SER A 204 -8.41 -1.87 3.92
C SER A 204 -8.63 -0.66 4.82
N ILE A 205 -7.58 -0.25 5.53
CA ILE A 205 -7.46 1.10 6.06
C ILE A 205 -6.56 1.93 5.14
N LEU A 206 -6.88 3.21 4.98
CA LEU A 206 -6.12 4.16 4.17
C LEU A 206 -5.82 5.44 4.95
N SER A 207 -4.65 6.01 4.77
CA SER A 207 -4.31 7.34 5.28
C SER A 207 -3.61 8.16 4.21
N GLN A 208 -3.94 9.44 4.15
CA GLN A 208 -3.28 10.43 3.30
C GLN A 208 -2.57 11.42 4.22
N VAL A 209 -1.25 11.50 4.10
CA VAL A 209 -0.43 12.35 4.96
C VAL A 209 0.40 13.28 4.08
N LYS A 210 0.30 14.59 4.33
CA LYS A 210 1.13 15.59 3.63
C LYS A 210 2.51 15.67 4.29
N SER A 211 3.56 15.59 3.47
CA SER A 211 4.95 15.71 3.93
C SER A 211 5.34 17.12 4.32
#